data_AF-A0A5F2HUY2-F1
#
_entry.id   AF-A0A5F2HUY2-F1
#
_cell.length_a   1.000
_cell.length_b   1.000
_cell.length_c   1.000
_cell.angle_alpha   90.00
_cell.angle_beta   90.00
_cell.angle_gamma   90.00
#
_symmetry.space_group_name_H-M   'P 1'
#
loop_
_entity.id
_entity.type
_entity.pdbx_description
1 polymer ?
#
loop_
_entity_poly.entity_id
_entity_poly.type
_entity_poly.pdbx_seq_one_letter_code
_entity_poly.pdbx_strand_id
1 'polypeptide(L)' 'SAWDIAAGLLLIREAGGFVSDFEGGQEMLERGSVVAGNEVIQRALLKTVRKPLASR' A
#
# COMPACT_ATOMS: atom_id res chain seq x y z
N SER A 1 -8.10 -11.13 5.55
CA SER A 1 -8.01 -12.24 4.58
C SER A 1 -7.57 -11.69 3.23
N ALA A 2 -6.84 -12.44 2.39
CA ALA A 2 -6.39 -11.96 1.08
C ALA A 2 -7.57 -11.50 0.19
N TRP A 3 -8.72 -12.16 0.32
CA TRP A 3 -9.96 -11.85 -0.41
C TRP A 3 -10.53 -10.47 -0.06
N ASP A 4 -10.26 -9.94 1.14
CA ASP A 4 -10.79 -8.64 1.58
C ASP A 4 -10.19 -7.45 0.80
N ILE A 5 -9.01 -7.65 0.20
CA ILE A 5 -8.25 -6.59 -0.49
C ILE A 5 -8.04 -6.86 -1.98
N ALA A 6 -8.08 -8.12 -2.43
CA ALA A 6 -7.72 -8.51 -3.80
C ALA A 6 -8.47 -7.73 -4.89
N ALA A 7 -9.80 -7.61 -4.78
CA ALA A 7 -10.60 -6.86 -5.74
C ALA A 7 -10.26 -5.35 -5.75
N GLY A 8 -10.05 -4.77 -4.57
CA GLY A 8 -9.69 -3.36 -4.42
C GLY A 8 -8.33 -3.02 -5.06
N LEU A 9 -7.34 -3.91 -4.93
CA LEU A 9 -6.02 -3.72 -5.56
C LEU A 9 -6.12 -3.61 -7.08
N LEU A 10 -6.96 -4.44 -7.71
CA LEU A 10 -7.19 -4.38 -9.16
C LEU A 10 -7.89 -3.08 -9.56
N LEU A 11 -8.97 -2.72 -8.88
CA LEU A 11 -9.73 -1.49 -9.17
C LEU A 11 -8.86 -0.23 -9.12
N ILE A 12 -7.98 -0.14 -8.11
CA ILE A 12 -7.08 1.01 -7.96
C ILE A 12 -6.09 1.07 -9.12
N ARG A 13 -5.52 -0.07 -9.54
CA ARG A 13 -4.59 -0.14 -10.67
C ARG A 13 -5.25 0.27 -11.98
N GLU A 14 -6.45 -0.23 -12.27
CA GLU A 14 -7.21 0.12 -13.47
C GLU A 14 -7.60 1.60 -13.51
N ALA A 15 -7.79 2.22 -12.34
CA ALA A 15 -7.99 3.67 -12.22
C ALA A 15 -6.69 4.50 -12.36
N GLY A 16 -5.55 3.88 -12.67
CA GLY A 16 -4.24 4.53 -12.76
C GLY A 16 -3.56 4.80 -11.42
N GLY A 17 -4.05 4.17 -10.35
CA GLY A 17 -3.46 4.25 -9.02
C GLY A 17 -2.28 3.31 -8.80
N PHE A 18 -1.52 3.61 -7.76
CA PHE A 18 -0.36 2.83 -7.32
C PHE A 18 -0.70 2.09 -6.03
N VAL A 19 -0.21 0.87 -5.90
CA VAL A 19 -0.40 0.01 -4.72
C VAL A 19 0.90 -0.72 -4.39
N SER A 20 1.24 -0.82 -3.11
CA SER A 20 2.38 -1.58 -2.61
C SER A 20 2.16 -2.10 -1.18
N ASP A 21 3.03 -2.96 -0.69
CA ASP A 21 3.17 -3.22 0.74
C ASP A 21 3.96 -2.08 1.44
N PHE A 22 4.22 -2.22 2.74
CA PHE A 22 4.96 -1.21 3.51
C PHE A 22 6.45 -1.12 3.16
N GLU A 23 7.01 -2.11 2.47
CA GLU A 23 8.37 -2.06 1.94
C GLU A 23 8.44 -1.42 0.55
N GLY A 24 7.28 -1.20 -0.07
CA GLY A 24 7.18 -0.75 -1.46
C GLY A 24 7.17 -1.90 -2.46
N GLY A 25 7.05 -3.15 -1.99
CA GLY A 25 6.98 -4.36 -2.79
C GLY A 25 5.56 -4.73 -3.23
N GLN A 26 5.39 -5.98 -3.67
CA GLN A 26 4.14 -6.50 -4.24
C GLN A 26 3.48 -7.60 -3.39
N GLU A 27 3.93 -7.83 -2.15
CA GLU A 27 3.49 -8.94 -1.29
C GLU A 27 2.25 -8.57 -0.45
N MET A 28 1.34 -7.74 -0.99
CA MET A 28 0.17 -7.24 -0.25
C MET A 28 -0.81 -8.34 0.14
N LEU A 29 -0.96 -9.37 -0.70
CA LEU A 29 -1.93 -10.45 -0.45
C LEU A 29 -1.45 -11.40 0.65
N GLU A 30 -0.14 -11.60 0.75
CA GLU A 30 0.52 -12.45 1.73
C GLU A 30 0.69 -11.71 3.07
N ARG A 31 1.12 -10.44 3.03
CA ARG A 31 1.42 -9.64 4.23
C ARG A 31 0.20 -8.92 4.80
N GLY A 32 -0.81 -8.64 3.99
CA GLY A 32 -1.99 -7.86 4.37
C GLY A 32 -1.74 -6.37 4.56
N SER A 33 -0.50 -5.89 4.47
CA SER A 33 -0.17 -4.47 4.48
C SER A 33 -0.37 -3.86 3.10
N VAL A 34 -1.07 -2.72 3.02
CA VAL A 34 -1.36 -2.03 1.76
C VAL A 34 -1.10 -0.53 1.91
N VAL A 35 -0.39 0.04 0.96
CA VAL A 35 -0.29 1.49 0.72
C VAL A 35 -0.81 1.76 -0.68
N ALA A 36 -1.84 2.59 -0.81
CA ALA A 36 -2.49 2.87 -2.08
C ALA A 36 -2.78 4.36 -2.27
N GLY A 37 -2.81 4.81 -3.52
CA GLY A 37 -3.18 6.18 -3.87
C GLY A 37 -2.74 6.54 -5.29
N ASN A 38 -2.88 7.82 -5.66
CA ASN A 38 -2.21 8.34 -6.85
C ASN A 38 -0.68 8.41 -6.64
N GLU A 39 0.04 8.74 -7.71
CA GLU A 39 1.52 8.77 -7.72
C GLU A 39 2.13 9.61 -6.58
N VAL A 40 1.53 10.76 -6.27
CA VAL A 40 2.04 11.70 -5.26
C VAL A 40 1.71 11.21 -3.85
N ILE A 41 0.46 10.81 -3.60
CA ILE A 41 -0.02 10.42 -2.28
C ILE A 41 0.55 9.07 -1.86
N GLN A 42 0.61 8.09 -2.76
CA GLN A 42 1.14 6.77 -2.42
C GLN A 42 2.60 6.86 -1.95
N ARG A 43 3.43 7.66 -2.63
CA ARG A 43 4.82 7.91 -2.21
C ARG A 43 4.92 8.58 -0.84
N ALA A 44 4.09 9.59 -0.59
CA ALA A 44 4.08 10.30 0.69
C ALA A 44 3.66 9.38 1.84
N LEU A 45 2.65 8.53 1.61
CA LEU A 45 2.20 7.53 2.58
C LEU A 45 3.28 6.48 2.84
N LEU A 46 3.89 5.92 1.79
CA LEU A 46 4.95 4.93 1.92
C LEU A 46 6.13 5.46 2.75
N LYS A 47 6.55 6.70 2.49
CA LYS A 47 7.59 7.36 3.28
C LYS A 47 7.17 7.55 4.75
N THR A 48 5.88 7.75 5.01
CA THR A 48 5.35 8.00 6.36
C THR A 48 5.25 6.71 7.17
N VAL A 49 4.70 5.64 6.58
CA VAL A 49 4.53 4.36 7.29
C VAL A 49 5.86 3.67 7.62
N ARG A 50 6.92 3.95 6.86
CA ARG A 50 8.27 3.43 7.12
C ARG A 50 9.04 4.19 8.20
N LYS A 51 8.50 5.29 8.72
CA LYS A 51 9.15 6.01 9.83
C LYS A 51 9.09 5.14 11.08
N PRO A 52 10.21 4.98 11.82
CA PRO A 52 10.17 4.38 13.13
C PRO A 52 9.17 5.12 14.01
N LEU A 53 8.37 4.37 14.78
CA LEU A 53 7.57 4.96 15.83
C LEU A 53 8.52 5.61 16.83
N ALA A 54 8.28 6.87 17.19
CA ALA A 54 9.06 7.51 18.23
C ALA A 54 8.94 6.69 19.51
N SER A 55 10.06 6.25 20.09
CA SER A 55 10.04 5.65 21.42
C SER A 55 9.58 6.71 22.39
N ARG A 56 8.48 6.44 23.10
CA ARG A 56 8.08 7.23 24.26
C ARG A 56 9.08 7.06 25.39
#